data_AF-A0AAP0CX36-F1
#
_entry.id   AF-A0AAP0CX36-F1
#
_cell.length_a   1.000
_cell.length_b   1.000
_cell.length_c   1.000
_cell.angle_alpha   90.00
_cell.angle_beta   90.00
_cell.angle_gamma   90.00
#
_symmetry.space_group_name_H-M   'P 1'
#
loop_
_entity.id
_entity.type
_entity.pdbx_description
1 polymer ?
#
loop_
_entity_poly.entity_id
_entity_poly.type
_entity_poly.pdbx_seq_one_letter_code
_entity_poly.pdbx_strand_id
1 'polypeptide(L)'
;MNLQIHFPIPTAVSKDEKQAAKFLSVFFRRRQIITAEFHRRSKSMSFTKGDLLTKTRKLVNGLAKAKPVWLKAMEKSPPAVFPRAEKKVERICLPEDVYINKFYKKHPESLHDDPLKICDFDPTPSRIFGYRVLELKEQGVSEEEAINVADAEYRQEKKAKKKAYKRLKEIARIRGTKPPPNPYPSAIKQIQAEEKKYVNDRFFNPRILEIVEKLKEQQAAEMQDRGRPGGM
;
A
#
# COMPACT_ATOMS: atom_id res chain seq x y z
N MET A 1 -37.28 27.83 -26.62
CA MET A 1 -36.21 28.64 -26.00
C MET A 1 -35.21 27.68 -25.38
N ASN A 2 -34.12 27.37 -26.10
CA ASN A 2 -33.06 26.47 -25.64
C ASN A 2 -31.87 27.31 -25.18
N LEU A 3 -31.54 27.25 -23.89
CA LEU A 3 -30.32 27.86 -23.34
C LEU A 3 -29.20 26.82 -23.38
N GLN A 4 -28.30 26.95 -24.35
CA GLN A 4 -27.02 26.25 -24.40
C GLN A 4 -26.02 26.97 -23.48
N ILE A 5 -25.59 26.30 -22.42
CA ILE A 5 -24.52 26.77 -21.54
C ILE A 5 -23.20 26.23 -22.12
N HIS A 6 -22.42 27.11 -22.73
CA HIS A 6 -21.07 26.82 -23.21
C HIS A 6 -20.08 27.05 -22.07
N PHE A 7 -19.37 26.00 -21.62
CA PHE A 7 -18.22 26.16 -20.72
C PHE A 7 -16.97 26.46 -21.55
N PRO A 8 -16.19 27.52 -21.24
CA PRO A 8 -14.91 27.76 -21.89
C PRO A 8 -13.83 26.86 -21.28
N ILE A 9 -13.07 26.18 -22.13
CA ILE A 9 -11.82 25.50 -21.77
C ILE A 9 -10.74 26.58 -21.62
N PRO A 10 -10.03 26.71 -20.49
CA PRO A 10 -8.95 27.66 -20.39
C PRO A 10 -7.68 27.10 -21.06
N THR A 11 -7.42 27.54 -22.29
CA THR A 11 -6.11 27.39 -22.96
C THR A 11 -5.35 28.71 -22.87
N ALA A 12 -4.54 28.90 -21.82
CA ALA A 12 -3.33 29.74 -21.86
C ALA A 12 -2.67 29.77 -20.46
N VAL A 13 -1.58 29.02 -20.29
CA VAL A 13 -0.67 29.16 -19.15
C VAL A 13 0.02 30.53 -19.26
N SER A 14 -0.18 31.38 -18.25
CA SER A 14 0.35 32.75 -18.13
C SER A 14 1.88 32.79 -18.28
N LYS A 15 2.42 33.88 -18.85
CA LYS A 15 3.88 34.11 -18.96
C LYS A 15 4.56 34.08 -17.59
N ASP A 16 3.85 34.44 -16.52
CA ASP A 16 4.36 34.44 -15.15
C ASP A 16 4.53 33.02 -14.58
N GLU A 17 3.63 32.09 -14.91
CA GLU A 17 3.76 30.68 -14.53
C GLU A 17 4.93 29.99 -15.25
N LYS A 18 5.21 30.37 -16.50
CA LYS A 18 6.38 29.87 -17.24
C LYS A 18 7.69 30.41 -16.65
N GLN A 19 7.71 31.64 -16.15
CA GLN A 19 8.87 32.19 -15.43
C GLN A 19 9.05 31.53 -14.06
N ALA A 20 7.97 31.31 -13.31
CA ALA A 20 8.00 30.60 -12.03
C ALA A 20 8.50 29.14 -12.20
N ALA A 21 8.05 28.43 -13.24
CA ALA A 21 8.53 27.08 -13.55
C ALA A 21 10.01 27.05 -13.95
N LYS A 22 10.51 28.06 -14.68
CA LYS A 22 11.94 28.22 -14.97
C LYS A 22 12.74 28.49 -13.70
N PHE A 23 12.27 29.38 -12.82
CA PHE A 23 12.92 29.65 -11.54
C PHE A 23 12.97 28.41 -10.64
N LEU A 24 11.85 27.69 -10.51
CA LEU A 24 11.77 26.46 -9.74
C LEU A 24 12.66 25.36 -10.31
N SER A 25 12.71 25.18 -11.64
CA SER A 25 13.60 24.19 -12.27
C SER A 25 15.08 24.52 -12.05
N VAL A 26 15.48 25.79 -12.15
CA VAL A 26 16.86 26.24 -11.87
C VAL A 26 17.19 26.04 -10.39
N PHE A 27 16.26 26.36 -9.48
CA PHE A 27 16.45 26.19 -8.04
C PHE A 27 16.56 24.71 -7.66
N PHE A 28 15.76 23.84 -8.27
CA PHE A 28 15.82 22.39 -8.07
C PHE A 28 17.13 21.81 -8.63
N ARG A 29 17.59 22.29 -9.80
CA ARG A 29 18.89 21.90 -10.39
C ARG A 29 20.06 22.35 -9.51
N ARG A 30 20.03 23.58 -8.98
CA ARG A 30 21.03 24.10 -8.04
C ARG A 30 21.03 23.31 -6.73
N ARG A 31 19.87 22.94 -6.20
CA ARG A 31 19.74 22.11 -4.99
C ARG A 31 20.25 20.69 -5.22
N GLN A 32 20.04 20.11 -6.41
CA GLN A 32 20.64 18.82 -6.78
C GLN A 32 22.17 18.91 -6.96
N ILE A 33 22.69 20.01 -7.50
CA ILE A 33 24.14 20.21 -7.64
C ILE A 33 24.80 20.40 -6.26
N ILE A 34 24.20 21.19 -5.36
CA ILE A 34 24.71 21.39 -4.00
C ILE A 34 24.65 20.10 -3.19
N THR A 35 23.57 19.31 -3.29
CA THR A 35 23.48 18.00 -2.62
C THR A 35 24.43 16.96 -3.22
N ALA A 36 24.67 17.01 -4.53
CA ALA A 36 25.66 16.18 -5.21
C ALA A 36 27.11 16.57 -4.86
N GLU A 37 27.41 17.87 -4.72
CA GLU A 37 28.71 18.36 -4.24
C GLU A 37 28.94 18.07 -2.76
N PHE A 38 27.90 18.16 -1.92
CA PHE A 38 27.97 17.74 -0.52
C PHE A 38 28.21 16.23 -0.39
N HIS A 39 27.54 15.42 -1.23
CA HIS A 39 27.84 13.98 -1.34
C HIS A 39 29.25 13.70 -1.89
N ARG A 40 29.76 14.54 -2.80
CA ARG A 40 31.12 14.39 -3.36
C ARG A 40 32.19 14.81 -2.35
N ARG A 41 31.93 15.82 -1.51
CA ARG A 41 32.82 16.34 -0.47
C ARG A 41 32.80 15.48 0.81
N SER A 42 31.71 14.78 1.08
CA SER A 42 31.68 13.72 2.12
C SER A 42 32.45 12.45 1.73
N LYS A 43 32.68 12.20 0.44
CA LYS A 43 33.49 11.06 -0.05
C LYS A 43 35.01 11.23 0.19
N SER A 44 35.51 12.42 0.55
CA SER A 44 36.96 12.68 0.69
C SER A 44 37.50 12.67 2.11
N MET A 45 36.67 12.54 3.16
CA MET A 45 37.13 12.40 4.56
C MET A 45 37.10 10.94 5.03
N SER A 46 37.69 10.04 4.25
CA SER A 46 37.78 8.63 4.62
C SER A 46 39.08 8.31 5.36
N PHE A 47 39.27 8.89 6.56
CA PHE A 47 40.24 8.37 7.54
C PHE A 47 39.89 6.92 7.97
N THR A 48 38.69 6.47 7.59
CA THR A 48 38.04 5.20 7.91
C THR A 48 38.04 4.16 6.78
N LYS A 49 38.82 4.30 5.70
CA LYS A 49 38.88 3.26 4.63
C LYS A 49 39.68 2.03 5.08
N GLY A 50 39.11 0.82 4.92
CA GLY A 50 39.74 -0.49 5.20
C GLY A 50 38.93 -1.38 6.16
N ASP A 51 39.11 -2.70 6.05
CA ASP A 51 38.44 -3.73 6.85
C ASP A 51 38.83 -3.66 8.35
N LEU A 52 37.86 -3.88 9.24
CA LEU A 52 38.02 -3.81 10.70
C LEU A 52 39.06 -4.82 11.20
N LEU A 53 39.06 -6.04 10.66
CA LEU A 53 40.04 -7.08 11.00
C LEU A 53 41.46 -6.62 10.66
N THR A 54 41.65 -6.11 9.43
CA THR A 54 42.97 -5.65 8.98
C THR A 54 43.50 -4.48 9.81
N LYS A 55 42.63 -3.56 10.26
CA LYS A 55 43.01 -2.42 11.08
C LYS A 55 43.35 -2.81 12.51
N THR A 56 42.50 -3.62 13.14
CA THR A 56 42.72 -4.06 14.53
C THR A 56 43.95 -4.94 14.65
N ARG A 57 44.23 -5.79 13.66
CA ARG A 57 45.49 -6.52 13.57
C ARG A 57 46.70 -5.58 13.55
N LYS A 58 46.69 -4.52 12.74
CA LYS A 58 47.78 -3.52 12.69
C LYS A 58 48.00 -2.81 14.03
N LEU A 59 46.91 -2.44 14.73
CA LEU A 59 47.00 -1.73 16.01
C LEU A 59 47.47 -2.62 17.17
N VAL A 60 47.04 -3.88 17.19
CA VAL A 60 47.48 -4.86 18.19
C VAL A 60 48.94 -5.25 17.94
N ASN A 61 49.32 -5.48 16.68
CA ASN A 61 50.70 -5.81 16.33
C ASN A 61 51.67 -4.64 16.55
N GLY A 62 51.20 -3.40 16.36
CA GLY A 62 51.97 -2.19 16.67
C GLY A 62 51.97 -1.79 18.15
N LEU A 63 51.47 -2.66 19.04
CA LEU A 63 51.37 -2.44 20.51
C LEU A 63 50.59 -1.18 20.91
N ALA A 64 49.88 -0.54 19.98
CA ALA A 64 49.11 0.67 20.22
C ALA A 64 47.80 0.38 20.96
N LYS A 65 47.29 -0.87 20.90
CA LYS A 65 46.10 -1.33 21.63
C LYS A 65 46.27 -2.77 22.10
N ALA A 66 45.70 -3.09 23.28
CA ALA A 66 45.61 -4.45 23.77
C ALA A 66 44.72 -5.32 22.83
N LYS A 67 45.04 -6.62 22.75
CA LYS A 67 44.30 -7.56 21.91
C LYS A 67 42.85 -7.69 22.42
N PRO A 68 41.83 -7.33 21.62
CA PRO A 68 40.46 -7.47 22.06
C PRO A 68 40.02 -8.93 22.01
N VAL A 69 39.15 -9.32 22.95
CA VAL A 69 38.69 -10.72 23.13
C VAL A 69 38.06 -11.29 21.85
N TRP A 70 37.34 -10.45 21.09
CA TRP A 70 36.65 -10.85 19.87
C TRP A 70 37.57 -11.08 18.65
N LEU A 71 38.83 -10.63 18.68
CA LEU A 71 39.72 -10.72 17.51
C LEU A 71 39.97 -12.17 17.11
N LYS A 72 40.21 -13.06 18.08
CA LYS A 72 40.46 -14.49 17.83
C LYS A 72 39.25 -15.18 17.20
N ALA A 73 38.03 -14.83 17.62
CA ALA A 73 36.80 -15.37 17.07
C ALA A 73 36.57 -14.88 15.64
N MET A 74 36.80 -13.59 15.39
CA MET A 74 36.60 -12.96 14.08
C MET A 74 37.68 -13.37 13.05
N GLU A 75 38.90 -13.69 13.49
CA GLU A 75 39.93 -14.29 12.62
C GLU A 75 39.63 -15.75 12.27
N LYS A 76 39.04 -16.50 13.21
CA LYS A 76 38.60 -17.88 12.96
C LYS A 76 37.41 -17.94 12.02
N SER A 77 36.50 -16.96 12.10
CA SER A 77 35.30 -16.88 11.28
C SER A 77 35.10 -15.45 10.77
N PRO A 78 35.83 -15.04 9.71
CA PRO A 78 35.64 -13.73 9.12
C PRO A 78 34.21 -13.59 8.55
N PRO A 79 33.67 -12.37 8.47
CA PRO A 79 32.36 -12.15 7.85
C PRO A 79 32.38 -12.58 6.38
N ALA A 80 31.27 -13.13 5.88
CA ALA A 80 31.14 -13.55 4.49
C ALA A 80 31.34 -12.35 3.55
N VAL A 81 32.20 -12.51 2.54
CA VAL A 81 32.46 -11.48 1.53
C VAL A 81 31.74 -11.88 0.25
N PHE A 82 30.77 -11.07 -0.16
CA PHE A 82 30.10 -11.22 -1.45
C PHE A 82 30.86 -10.45 -2.53
N PRO A 83 30.90 -10.95 -3.79
CA PRO A 83 31.46 -10.19 -4.89
C PRO A 83 30.75 -8.84 -4.99
N ARG A 84 31.52 -7.77 -5.16
CA ARG A 84 30.94 -6.43 -5.29
C ARG A 84 30.13 -6.38 -6.57
N ALA A 85 28.81 -6.18 -6.45
CA ALA A 85 27.95 -6.02 -7.61
C ALA A 85 28.37 -4.76 -8.39
N GLU A 86 28.84 -4.95 -9.62
CA GLU A 86 29.14 -3.86 -10.55
C GLU A 86 27.86 -3.26 -11.16
N LYS A 87 26.81 -4.09 -11.26
CA LYS A 87 25.54 -3.75 -11.88
C LYS A 87 24.47 -3.41 -10.83
N LYS A 88 23.51 -2.59 -11.25
CA LYS A 88 22.29 -2.32 -10.48
C LYS A 88 21.49 -3.62 -10.33
N VAL A 89 20.89 -3.82 -9.15
CA VAL A 89 20.00 -4.96 -8.88
C VAL A 89 18.86 -4.97 -9.90
N GLU A 90 18.69 -6.11 -10.57
CA GLU A 90 17.63 -6.34 -11.56
C GLU A 90 16.28 -6.52 -10.88
N ARG A 91 15.19 -6.14 -11.56
CA ARG A 91 13.84 -6.34 -11.06
C ARG A 91 13.46 -7.82 -11.25
N ILE A 92 13.10 -8.49 -10.17
CA ILE A 92 12.54 -9.85 -10.22
C ILE A 92 11.10 -9.74 -10.75
N CYS A 93 10.82 -10.47 -11.83
CA CYS A 93 9.49 -10.60 -12.41
C CYS A 93 9.19 -12.09 -12.60
N LEU A 94 7.98 -12.51 -12.28
CA LEU A 94 7.51 -13.87 -12.48
C LEU A 94 6.67 -13.96 -13.77
N PRO A 95 6.62 -15.14 -14.43
CA PRO A 95 5.85 -15.30 -15.66
C PRO A 95 4.34 -15.06 -15.46
N GLU A 96 3.80 -15.32 -14.27
CA GLU A 96 2.40 -15.08 -13.93
C GLU A 96 2.05 -13.59 -13.75
N ASP A 97 3.04 -12.71 -13.52
CA ASP A 97 2.80 -11.29 -13.19
C ASP A 97 2.06 -10.55 -14.32
N VAL A 98 2.25 -10.98 -15.57
CA VAL A 98 1.53 -10.43 -16.73
C VAL A 98 0.02 -10.68 -16.61
N TYR A 99 -0.36 -11.89 -16.17
CA TYR A 99 -1.76 -12.30 -16.04
C TYR A 99 -2.41 -11.75 -14.79
N ILE A 100 -1.66 -11.58 -13.70
CA ILE A 100 -2.13 -10.88 -12.49
C ILE A 100 -2.57 -9.45 -12.83
N ASN A 101 -1.79 -8.73 -13.65
CA ASN A 101 -2.15 -7.40 -14.11
C ASN A 101 -3.41 -7.40 -15.01
N LYS A 102 -3.57 -8.40 -15.88
CA LYS A 102 -4.78 -8.57 -16.70
C LYS A 102 -6.00 -8.87 -15.82
N PHE A 103 -5.84 -9.69 -14.79
CA PHE A 103 -6.89 -10.03 -13.83
C PHE A 103 -7.42 -8.80 -13.11
N TYR A 104 -6.56 -7.95 -12.53
CA TYR A 104 -7.02 -6.74 -11.82
C TYR A 104 -7.64 -5.70 -12.74
N LYS A 105 -7.24 -5.64 -14.02
CA LYS A 105 -7.93 -4.82 -15.02
C LYS A 105 -9.36 -5.29 -15.28
N LYS A 106 -9.59 -6.61 -15.25
CA LYS A 106 -10.90 -7.24 -15.48
C LYS A 106 -11.78 -7.26 -14.22
N HIS A 107 -11.16 -7.38 -13.05
CA HIS A 107 -11.79 -7.50 -11.73
C HIS A 107 -11.23 -6.48 -10.73
N PRO A 108 -11.51 -5.17 -10.90
CA PRO A 108 -11.04 -4.15 -9.97
C PRO A 108 -11.58 -4.35 -8.54
N GLU A 109 -12.78 -4.94 -8.40
CA GLU A 109 -13.40 -5.25 -7.10
C GLU A 109 -12.57 -6.25 -6.27
N SER A 110 -11.82 -7.13 -6.92
CA SER A 110 -11.04 -8.16 -6.25
C SER A 110 -9.93 -7.58 -5.37
N LEU A 111 -9.45 -6.37 -5.66
CA LEU A 111 -8.42 -5.71 -4.87
C LEU A 111 -8.88 -5.43 -3.43
N HIS A 112 -10.18 -5.18 -3.25
CA HIS A 112 -10.78 -4.86 -1.96
C HIS A 112 -11.55 -6.03 -1.35
N ASP A 113 -12.12 -6.90 -2.18
CA ASP A 113 -12.85 -8.06 -1.70
C ASP A 113 -11.92 -9.13 -1.12
N ASP A 114 -10.80 -9.38 -1.80
CA ASP A 114 -9.87 -10.48 -1.55
C ASP A 114 -8.44 -9.93 -1.38
N PRO A 115 -8.13 -9.19 -0.28
CA PRO A 115 -6.83 -8.57 -0.09
C PRO A 115 -5.72 -9.60 0.17
N LEU A 116 -4.48 -9.19 -0.12
CA LEU A 116 -3.27 -9.94 0.19
C LEU A 116 -3.13 -10.12 1.70
N LYS A 117 -3.30 -11.34 2.18
CA LYS A 117 -3.05 -11.69 3.58
C LYS A 117 -1.67 -12.32 3.68
N ILE A 118 -0.75 -11.61 4.33
CA ILE A 118 0.67 -12.01 4.44
C ILE A 118 0.84 -13.33 5.21
N CYS A 119 -0.08 -13.62 6.15
CA CYS A 119 -0.01 -14.80 7.01
C CYS A 119 -0.75 -16.03 6.46
N ASP A 120 -1.54 -15.89 5.38
CA ASP A 120 -2.28 -17.01 4.83
C ASP A 120 -1.37 -17.83 3.91
N PHE A 121 -1.49 -19.16 3.99
CA PHE A 121 -0.74 -20.08 3.11
C PHE A 121 -1.34 -20.14 1.70
N ASP A 122 -2.65 -19.87 1.59
CA ASP A 122 -3.36 -19.96 0.33
C ASP A 122 -3.03 -18.79 -0.60
N PRO A 123 -2.72 -19.05 -1.88
CA PRO A 123 -2.43 -17.99 -2.84
C PRO A 123 -3.66 -17.11 -3.08
N THR A 124 -3.43 -15.84 -3.42
CA THR A 124 -4.53 -14.94 -3.78
C THR A 124 -5.25 -15.41 -5.04
N PRO A 125 -6.55 -15.09 -5.21
CA PRO A 125 -7.30 -15.46 -6.42
C PRO A 125 -6.64 -15.00 -7.71
N SER A 126 -5.97 -13.84 -7.69
CA SER A 126 -5.21 -13.31 -8.82
C SER A 126 -4.00 -14.18 -9.20
N ARG A 127 -3.32 -14.78 -8.22
CA ARG A 127 -2.18 -15.67 -8.43
C ARG A 127 -2.64 -17.05 -8.90
N ILE A 128 -3.74 -17.58 -8.32
CA ILE A 128 -4.40 -18.81 -8.80
C ILE A 128 -4.78 -18.67 -10.28
N PHE A 129 -5.40 -17.55 -10.63
CA PHE A 129 -5.74 -17.23 -12.02
C PHE A 129 -4.50 -17.23 -12.94
N GLY A 130 -3.42 -16.56 -12.51
CA GLY A 130 -2.17 -16.53 -13.28
C GLY A 130 -1.57 -17.92 -13.51
N TYR A 131 -1.53 -18.75 -12.48
CA TYR A 131 -1.07 -20.13 -12.61
C TYR A 131 -1.94 -20.98 -13.51
N ARG A 132 -3.27 -20.83 -13.42
CA ARG A 132 -4.19 -21.58 -14.26
C ARG A 132 -4.01 -21.27 -15.74
N VAL A 133 -3.78 -20.00 -16.08
CA VAL A 133 -3.51 -19.60 -17.47
C VAL A 133 -2.19 -20.21 -17.97
N LEU A 134 -1.16 -20.22 -17.13
CA LEU A 134 0.12 -20.84 -17.48
C LEU A 134 -0.01 -22.35 -17.69
N GLU A 135 -0.74 -23.05 -16.81
CA GLU A 135 -0.99 -24.49 -16.92
C GLU A 135 -1.73 -24.84 -18.22
N LEU A 136 -2.78 -24.09 -18.58
CA LEU A 136 -3.52 -24.31 -19.82
C LEU A 136 -2.66 -24.03 -21.06
N LYS A 137 -1.76 -23.04 -20.97
CA LYS A 137 -0.81 -22.72 -22.05
C LYS A 137 0.24 -23.82 -22.22
N GLU A 138 0.70 -24.44 -21.13
CA GLU A 138 1.58 -25.62 -21.18
C GLU A 138 0.91 -26.82 -21.85
N GLN A 139 -0.42 -26.94 -21.72
CA GLN A 139 -1.24 -27.94 -22.41
C GLN A 139 -1.49 -27.61 -23.90
N GLY A 140 -1.01 -26.47 -24.39
CA GLY A 140 -1.14 -26.05 -25.78
C GLY A 140 -2.41 -25.25 -26.12
N VAL A 141 -3.17 -24.80 -25.11
CA VAL A 141 -4.34 -23.94 -25.31
C VAL A 141 -3.88 -22.53 -25.69
N SER A 142 -4.65 -21.84 -26.55
CA SER A 142 -4.39 -20.45 -26.89
C SER A 142 -4.49 -19.55 -25.65
N GLU A 143 -3.73 -18.45 -25.61
CA GLU A 143 -3.69 -17.57 -24.44
C GLU A 143 -5.06 -16.95 -24.11
N GLU A 144 -5.84 -16.58 -25.13
CA GLU A 144 -7.15 -15.95 -24.97
C GLU A 144 -8.17 -16.94 -24.40
N GLU A 145 -8.19 -18.17 -24.92
CA GLU A 145 -9.04 -19.24 -24.41
C GLU A 145 -8.66 -19.61 -22.97
N ALA A 146 -7.36 -19.73 -22.69
CA ALA A 146 -6.86 -20.01 -21.34
C ALA A 146 -7.32 -18.94 -20.33
N ILE A 147 -7.23 -17.66 -20.69
CA ILE A 147 -7.72 -16.53 -19.88
C ILE A 147 -9.24 -16.64 -19.64
N ASN A 148 -10.01 -17.02 -20.65
CA ASN A 148 -11.46 -17.14 -20.55
C ASN A 148 -11.88 -18.31 -19.66
N VAL A 149 -11.20 -19.45 -19.77
CA VAL A 149 -11.43 -20.62 -18.90
C VAL A 149 -11.11 -20.27 -17.45
N ALA A 150 -9.95 -19.66 -17.19
CA ALA A 150 -9.56 -19.25 -15.84
C ALA A 150 -10.53 -18.21 -15.23
N ASP A 151 -11.07 -17.28 -16.03
CA ASP A 151 -12.10 -16.33 -15.59
C ASP A 151 -13.42 -17.03 -15.27
N ALA A 152 -13.82 -18.01 -16.09
CA ALA A 152 -15.00 -18.81 -15.82
C ALA A 152 -14.88 -19.58 -14.50
N GLU A 153 -13.73 -20.21 -14.24
CA GLU A 153 -13.42 -20.92 -12.99
C GLU A 153 -13.51 -19.96 -11.78
N TYR A 154 -12.85 -18.80 -11.85
CA TYR A 154 -12.90 -17.78 -10.80
C TYR A 154 -14.34 -17.31 -10.49
N ARG A 155 -15.15 -17.06 -11.53
CA ARG A 155 -16.56 -16.66 -11.36
C ARG A 155 -17.39 -17.80 -10.75
N GLN A 156 -17.11 -19.04 -11.13
CA GLN A 156 -17.79 -20.21 -10.58
C GLN A 156 -17.47 -20.37 -9.09
N GLU A 157 -16.21 -20.21 -8.68
CA GLU A 157 -15.83 -20.22 -7.26
C GLU A 157 -16.55 -19.14 -6.45
N LYS A 158 -16.61 -17.90 -6.95
CA LYS A 158 -17.36 -16.83 -6.27
C LYS A 158 -18.85 -17.16 -6.16
N LYS A 159 -19.45 -17.75 -7.20
CA LYS A 159 -20.84 -18.21 -7.16
C LYS A 159 -21.02 -19.37 -6.18
N ALA A 160 -20.09 -20.31 -6.12
CA ALA A 160 -20.12 -21.46 -5.22
C ALA A 160 -20.06 -21.02 -3.75
N LYS A 161 -19.13 -20.11 -3.39
CA LYS A 161 -19.05 -19.52 -2.04
C LYS A 161 -20.36 -18.85 -1.62
N LYS A 162 -20.98 -18.06 -2.52
CA LYS A 162 -22.28 -17.44 -2.28
C LYS A 162 -23.41 -18.45 -2.10
N LYS A 163 -23.46 -19.49 -2.96
CA LYS A 163 -24.46 -20.57 -2.86
C LYS A 163 -24.32 -21.36 -1.56
N ALA A 164 -23.10 -21.71 -1.16
CA ALA A 164 -22.82 -22.41 0.08
C ALA A 164 -23.36 -21.63 1.30
N TYR A 165 -23.07 -20.33 1.38
CA TYR A 165 -23.59 -19.50 2.47
C TYR A 165 -25.12 -19.34 2.43
N LYS A 166 -25.72 -19.23 1.23
CA LYS A 166 -27.19 -19.24 1.09
C LYS A 166 -27.80 -20.53 1.65
N ARG A 167 -27.22 -21.69 1.34
CA ARG A 167 -27.65 -22.98 1.90
C ARG A 167 -27.52 -23.02 3.43
N LEU A 168 -26.43 -22.51 3.99
CA LEU A 168 -26.27 -22.42 5.44
C LEU A 168 -27.38 -21.57 6.11
N LYS A 169 -27.78 -20.46 5.48
CA LYS A 169 -28.91 -19.65 5.97
C LYS A 169 -30.25 -20.37 5.89
N GLU A 170 -30.51 -21.09 4.79
CA GLU A 170 -31.73 -21.89 4.63
C GLU A 170 -31.82 -22.95 5.73
N ILE A 171 -30.74 -23.67 5.99
CA ILE A 171 -30.67 -24.67 7.07
C ILE A 171 -30.90 -24.01 8.44
N ALA A 172 -30.26 -22.87 8.72
CA ALA A 172 -30.43 -22.17 9.98
C ALA A 172 -31.88 -21.71 10.21
N ARG A 173 -32.56 -21.23 9.15
CA ARG A 173 -33.97 -20.86 9.19
C ARG A 173 -34.87 -22.07 9.49
N ILE A 174 -34.64 -23.21 8.83
CA ILE A 174 -35.39 -24.46 9.08
C ILE A 174 -35.20 -24.93 10.52
N ARG A 175 -33.99 -24.78 11.08
CA ARG A 175 -33.68 -25.13 12.47
C ARG A 175 -34.18 -24.12 13.51
N GLY A 176 -34.71 -22.97 13.09
CA GLY A 176 -35.11 -21.88 14.01
C GLY A 176 -33.94 -21.16 14.70
N THR A 177 -32.70 -21.43 14.28
CA THR A 177 -31.49 -20.82 14.85
C THR A 177 -31.09 -19.55 14.11
N LYS A 178 -30.34 -18.66 14.77
CA LYS A 178 -29.73 -17.51 14.09
C LYS A 178 -28.74 -18.00 13.02
N PRO A 179 -28.72 -17.40 11.82
CA PRO A 179 -27.80 -17.82 10.78
C PRO A 179 -26.34 -17.60 11.21
N PRO A 180 -25.43 -18.53 10.86
CA PRO A 180 -24.02 -18.38 11.17
C PRO A 180 -23.43 -17.17 10.44
N PRO A 181 -22.33 -16.57 10.94
CA PRO A 181 -21.60 -15.54 10.22
C PRO A 181 -21.12 -16.06 8.87
N ASN A 182 -20.94 -15.16 7.90
CA ASN A 182 -20.49 -15.53 6.56
C ASN A 182 -19.07 -16.15 6.66
N PRO A 183 -18.86 -17.41 6.25
CA PRO A 183 -17.55 -18.04 6.28
C PRO A 183 -16.54 -17.41 5.31
N TYR A 184 -17.02 -16.70 4.28
CA TYR A 184 -16.18 -15.98 3.30
C TYR A 184 -16.57 -14.49 3.26
N PRO A 185 -16.29 -13.71 4.31
CA PRO A 185 -16.58 -12.29 4.29
C PRO A 185 -15.51 -11.56 3.48
N SER A 186 -15.95 -10.70 2.55
CA SER A 186 -15.02 -9.79 1.89
C SER A 186 -14.37 -8.87 2.91
N ALA A 187 -13.14 -8.40 2.65
CA ALA A 187 -12.43 -7.60 3.63
C ALA A 187 -13.16 -6.29 3.97
N ILE A 188 -13.81 -5.67 2.97
CA ILE A 188 -14.71 -4.53 3.21
C ILE A 188 -15.79 -4.88 4.24
N LYS A 189 -16.39 -6.07 4.15
CA LYS A 189 -17.44 -6.49 5.08
C LYS A 189 -16.91 -6.78 6.48
N GLN A 190 -15.66 -7.22 6.59
CA GLN A 190 -15.01 -7.40 7.90
C GLN A 190 -14.77 -6.03 8.57
N ILE A 191 -14.19 -5.08 7.83
CA ILE A 191 -13.97 -3.71 8.31
C ILE A 191 -15.32 -3.07 8.70
N GLN A 192 -16.32 -3.16 7.83
CA GLN A 192 -17.65 -2.62 8.12
C GLN A 192 -18.30 -3.26 9.36
N ALA A 193 -18.09 -4.56 9.60
CA ALA A 193 -18.65 -5.24 10.76
C ALA A 193 -17.97 -4.76 12.06
N GLU A 194 -16.66 -4.52 12.02
CA GLU A 194 -15.90 -3.94 13.13
C GLU A 194 -16.31 -2.48 13.39
N GLU A 195 -16.40 -1.67 12.34
CA GLU A 195 -16.78 -0.25 12.43
C GLU A 195 -18.23 -0.03 12.83
N LYS A 196 -19.13 -0.97 12.52
CA LYS A 196 -20.57 -0.85 12.79
C LYS A 196 -20.87 -0.52 14.25
N LYS A 197 -20.09 -1.06 15.19
CA LYS A 197 -20.24 -0.75 16.62
C LYS A 197 -20.04 0.74 16.89
N TYR A 198 -18.94 1.30 16.39
CA TYR A 198 -18.60 2.70 16.59
C TYR A 198 -19.55 3.63 15.84
N VAL A 199 -20.02 3.25 14.65
CA VAL A 199 -21.04 4.03 13.92
C VAL A 199 -22.35 4.05 14.70
N ASN A 200 -22.79 2.91 15.24
CA ASN A 200 -23.98 2.84 16.08
C ASN A 200 -23.85 3.74 17.33
N ASP A 201 -22.70 3.67 18.01
CA ASP A 201 -22.45 4.48 19.20
C ASP A 201 -22.51 5.99 18.88
N ARG A 202 -22.06 6.46 17.71
CA ARG A 202 -22.14 7.88 17.33
C ARG A 202 -23.57 8.43 17.32
N PHE A 203 -24.56 7.61 16.97
CA PHE A 203 -25.95 8.06 16.85
C PHE A 203 -26.80 7.73 18.09
N PHE A 204 -26.47 6.66 18.80
CA PHE A 204 -27.33 6.14 19.88
C PHE A 204 -26.69 6.23 21.28
N ASN A 205 -25.43 6.64 21.39
CA ASN A 205 -24.82 6.83 22.70
C ASN A 205 -25.32 8.14 23.34
N PRO A 206 -25.98 8.08 24.52
CA PRO A 206 -26.55 9.27 25.15
C PRO A 206 -25.49 10.33 25.43
N ARG A 207 -24.27 9.94 25.82
CA ARG A 207 -23.16 10.87 26.08
C ARG A 207 -22.75 11.65 24.83
N ILE A 208 -22.78 11.02 23.65
CA ILE A 208 -22.42 11.68 22.40
C ILE A 208 -23.53 12.64 21.98
N LEU A 209 -24.80 12.25 22.15
CA LEU A 209 -25.94 13.12 21.88
C LEU A 209 -25.93 14.36 22.78
N GLU A 210 -25.66 14.19 24.08
CA GLU A 210 -25.51 15.31 25.03
C GLU A 210 -24.40 16.29 24.62
N ILE A 211 -23.27 15.77 24.13
CA ILE A 211 -22.16 16.61 23.64
C ILE A 211 -22.59 17.38 22.39
N VAL A 212 -23.27 16.72 21.44
CA VAL A 212 -23.76 17.35 20.22
C VAL A 212 -24.82 18.42 20.52
N GLU A 213 -25.69 18.19 21.48
CA GLU A 213 -26.69 19.15 21.93
C GLU A 213 -26.04 20.39 22.54
N LYS A 214 -25.08 20.20 23.46
CA LYS A 214 -24.28 21.31 24.02
C LYS A 214 -23.53 22.11 22.95
N LEU A 215 -22.98 21.45 21.93
CA LEU A 215 -22.33 22.13 20.81
C LEU A 215 -23.32 22.97 19.98
N LYS A 216 -24.53 22.45 19.74
CA LYS A 216 -25.59 23.21 19.05
C LYS A 216 -26.04 24.42 19.85
N GLU A 217 -26.19 24.29 21.17
CA GLU A 217 -26.52 25.40 22.07
C GLU A 217 -25.44 26.48 22.05
N GLN A 218 -24.16 26.10 22.14
CA GLN A 218 -23.03 27.03 22.04
C GLN A 218 -23.00 27.76 20.69
N GLN A 219 -23.23 27.03 19.59
CA GLN A 219 -23.27 27.62 18.25
C GLN A 219 -24.45 28.59 18.07
N ALA A 220 -25.62 28.27 18.64
CA ALA A 220 -26.78 29.15 18.62
C ALA A 220 -26.54 30.43 19.45
N ALA A 221 -25.91 30.30 20.62
CA ALA A 221 -25.53 31.44 21.45
C ALA A 221 -24.52 32.36 20.74
N GLU A 222 -23.50 31.80 20.09
CA GLU A 222 -22.51 32.58 19.32
C GLU A 222 -23.15 33.31 18.14
N MET A 223 -24.14 32.71 17.46
CA MET A 223 -24.89 33.38 16.40
C MET A 223 -25.80 34.49 16.92
N GLN A 224 -26.42 34.33 18.09
CA GLN A 224 -27.19 35.40 18.72
C GLN A 224 -26.30 36.58 19.15
N ASP A 225 -25.08 36.28 19.60
CA ASP A 225 -24.12 37.32 20.00
C ASP A 225 -23.53 38.06 18.78
N ARG A 226 -23.27 37.36 17.67
CA ARG A 226 -22.92 37.98 16.37
C ARG A 226 -24.07 38.76 15.72
N GLY A 227 -25.32 38.42 16.06
CA GLY A 227 -26.52 39.06 15.55
C GLY A 227 -27.00 40.27 16.37
N ARG A 228 -26.38 40.56 17.52
CA ARG A 228 -26.63 41.81 18.23
C ARG A 228 -26.01 42.96 17.42
N PRO A 229 -26.80 43.94 16.95
CA PRO A 229 -26.21 45.16 16.40
C PRO A 229 -25.35 45.78 17.50
N GLY A 230 -24.06 45.98 17.20
CA GLY A 230 -23.14 46.66 18.11
C GLY A 230 -23.76 47.97 18.53
N GLY A 231 -24.13 48.07 19.80
CA GLY A 231 -24.51 49.32 20.41
C GLY A 231 -23.27 50.17 20.60
N MET A 232 -23.05 51.11 19.67
CA MET A 232 -22.47 52.43 19.90
C MET A 232 -23.22 53.43 19.04
#